data_AF-A0A554K8R6-F1
#
_entry.id   AF-A0A554K8R6-F1
#
_cell.length_a   1.000
_cell.length_b   1.000
_cell.length_c   1.000
_cell.angle_alpha   90.00
_cell.angle_beta   90.00
_cell.angle_gamma   90.00
#
_symmetry.space_group_name_H-M   'P 1'
#
loop_
_entity.id
_entity.type
_entity.pdbx_description
1 polymer ?
#
loop_
_entity_poly.entity_id
_entity_poly.type
_entity_poly.pdbx_seq_one_letter_code
_entity_poly.pdbx_strand_id
1 'polypeptide(L)'
;MFTSKMTIRRWAKGTATLVVSGLVFAIFQSALIGVSATLLPILESINHLDFGMVFPGEQLDETFTITLAPEFLGQSQDYWIEEKRKPLPPEHPEYPDGGDPELPGYYRDLCPYISLTGETGEGDVPANATLTESTDETDVWTVLLDAPAIADPTSGGVAQDHKGGIVTTNGEFGCDLSVNIDPSCGNGIMEPGEECDLGPQNGQPGASCSASCTTQQCTGPVDVVLIIDRSGSMLFDSGQRFVDAKAAAKGFVDLLTPNDQASLVSFATSVTLDQTLTNNYPLVKTKIDALVAVGATNIGDAIKTANTELTSVRMRPAAAHVEILLTDGKANKPFGPGYGEYAADVTYAINRAQDAANASTTIFTIGLGSNVNSTMLQQIATMTGGQYYFSPSSGDLAAIYNTIAGQLCE
;
A
#
# COMPACT_ATOMS: atom_id res chain seq x y z
N MET A 1 16.25 31.57 23.94
CA MET A 1 15.66 31.99 22.65
C MET A 1 16.64 31.64 21.53
N PHE A 2 16.53 30.42 21.01
CA PHE A 2 17.18 30.00 19.77
C PHE A 2 16.22 29.04 19.08
N THR A 3 15.52 29.55 18.07
CA THR A 3 14.75 28.79 17.10
C THR A 3 15.74 28.18 16.10
N SER A 4 15.79 26.86 16.01
CA SER A 4 16.52 26.18 14.95
C SER A 4 15.55 25.65 13.90
N LYS A 5 15.41 26.38 12.79
CA LYS A 5 14.87 25.84 11.53
C LYS A 5 15.96 25.00 10.89
N MET A 6 15.77 23.68 10.79
CA MET A 6 16.70 22.79 10.11
C MET A 6 16.24 22.53 8.67
N THR A 7 16.90 23.19 7.73
CA THR A 7 16.76 22.93 6.28
C THR A 7 17.82 21.91 5.86
N ILE A 8 17.40 20.70 5.47
CA ILE A 8 18.32 19.67 4.98
C ILE A 8 18.67 19.93 3.51
N ARG A 9 19.95 20.24 3.23
CA ARG A 9 20.56 20.09 1.90
C ARG A 9 21.59 18.97 1.95
N ARG A 10 21.48 18.02 0.99
CA ARG A 10 22.51 17.01 0.67
C ARG A 10 23.88 17.66 0.56
N TRP A 11 24.95 17.01 1.03
CA TRP A 11 26.17 16.71 0.24
C TRP A 11 27.19 15.88 1.05
N ALA A 12 27.75 14.88 0.35
CA ALA A 12 29.06 14.21 0.45
C ALA A 12 29.74 13.88 1.80
N LYS A 13 30.12 12.60 1.89
CA LYS A 13 31.05 11.98 2.83
C LYS A 13 32.39 12.72 2.90
N GLY A 14 32.88 12.98 4.11
CA GLY A 14 34.25 13.41 4.39
C GLY A 14 34.60 13.24 5.87
N THR A 15 35.41 12.23 6.16
CA THR A 15 35.99 11.92 7.48
C THR A 15 37.02 12.95 7.92
N ALA A 16 36.96 13.41 9.17
CA ALA A 16 38.05 14.13 9.84
C ALA A 16 38.29 13.55 11.23
N THR A 17 39.47 12.96 11.41
CA THR A 17 39.99 12.43 12.68
C THR A 17 40.76 13.54 13.39
N LEU A 18 40.44 13.82 14.65
CA LEU A 18 41.25 14.66 15.53
C LEU A 18 41.66 13.88 16.78
N VAL A 19 42.98 13.74 16.97
CA VAL A 19 43.61 13.04 18.10
C VAL A 19 43.86 14.05 19.22
N VAL A 20 43.36 13.77 20.42
CA VAL A 20 43.76 14.44 21.66
C VAL A 20 44.19 13.39 22.68
N SER A 21 45.41 13.54 23.19
CA SER A 21 46.07 12.65 24.14
C SER A 21 45.77 13.02 25.60
N GLY A 22 45.25 12.05 26.36
CA GLY A 22 45.62 11.76 27.75
C GLY A 22 45.06 12.62 28.88
N LEU A 23 44.00 12.14 29.54
CA LEU A 23 43.91 11.97 31.00
C LEU A 23 42.59 11.26 31.36
N VAL A 24 42.72 10.29 32.27
CA VAL A 24 41.71 9.35 32.80
C VAL A 24 40.30 9.92 32.87
N PHE A 25 39.36 9.36 32.11
CA PHE A 25 37.93 9.36 32.45
C PHE A 25 37.28 8.07 31.95
N ALA A 26 36.36 7.58 32.77
CA ALA A 26 35.71 6.28 32.70
C ALA A 26 35.13 5.96 31.31
N ILE A 27 35.19 4.68 30.97
CA ILE A 27 34.47 4.10 29.84
C ILE A 27 32.98 4.18 30.18
N PHE A 28 32.29 5.23 29.71
CA PHE A 28 30.84 5.23 29.65
C PHE A 28 30.43 4.45 28.41
N GLN A 29 30.13 3.16 28.59
CA GLN A 29 29.34 2.40 27.64
C GLN A 29 27.88 2.66 27.97
N SER A 30 27.19 3.33 27.04
CA SER A 30 25.79 3.69 27.12
C SER A 30 24.89 2.48 26.87
N ALA A 31 24.02 2.17 27.82
CA ALA A 31 22.90 1.27 27.64
C ALA A 31 21.61 2.10 27.50
N LEU A 32 20.81 1.83 26.47
CA LEU A 32 19.64 2.62 26.06
C LEU A 32 18.37 2.11 26.77
N ILE A 33 17.64 3.00 27.44
CA ILE A 33 16.22 2.83 27.75
C ILE A 33 15.47 3.45 26.56
N GLY A 34 14.38 2.82 26.13
CA GLY A 34 13.64 3.29 24.96
C GLY A 34 12.17 3.43 25.29
N VAL A 35 11.69 4.66 25.29
CA VAL A 35 10.26 4.98 25.12
C VAL A 35 10.07 5.19 23.63
N SER A 36 9.09 4.53 23.05
CA SER A 36 8.79 4.68 21.63
C SER A 36 7.33 5.08 21.46
N ALA A 37 7.10 6.18 20.75
CA ALA A 37 5.79 6.48 20.20
C ALA A 37 5.67 5.79 18.84
N THR A 38 4.55 5.13 18.57
CA THR A 38 4.32 4.46 17.26
C THR A 38 3.38 5.33 16.42
N LEU A 39 3.75 5.55 15.16
CA LEU A 39 2.97 6.33 14.20
C LEU A 39 1.88 5.48 13.55
N LEU A 40 0.62 5.95 13.62
CA LEU A 40 -0.43 5.57 12.68
C LEU A 40 -0.46 6.57 11.51
N PRO A 41 -0.74 6.12 10.27
CA PRO A 41 -0.44 6.87 9.04
C PRO A 41 -1.28 8.13 8.76
N ILE A 42 -2.18 8.56 9.66
CA ILE A 42 -2.97 9.82 9.53
C ILE A 42 -2.21 11.05 10.06
N LEU A 43 -1.12 10.84 10.80
CA LEU A 43 -0.39 11.90 11.50
C LEU A 43 0.97 12.17 10.85
N GLU A 44 1.21 13.42 10.42
CA GLU A 44 2.37 13.81 9.60
C GLU A 44 3.72 13.51 10.30
N SER A 45 3.77 13.65 11.62
CA SER A 45 4.90 13.21 12.43
C SER A 45 4.53 13.12 13.90
N ILE A 46 4.93 12.04 14.56
CA ILE A 46 5.21 12.05 15.99
C ILE A 46 6.72 12.16 16.06
N ASN A 47 7.25 13.23 16.65
CA ASN A 47 8.65 13.19 17.06
C ASN A 47 8.75 12.06 18.08
N HIS A 48 9.44 10.97 17.73
CA HIS A 48 9.69 9.89 18.68
C HIS A 48 10.33 10.50 19.93
N LEU A 49 9.68 10.31 21.07
CA LEU A 49 10.19 10.72 22.37
C LEU A 49 11.28 9.74 22.80
N ASP A 50 12.52 10.01 22.40
CA ASP A 50 13.68 9.22 22.81
C ASP A 50 14.16 9.71 24.18
N PHE A 51 13.46 9.30 25.24
CA PHE A 51 13.95 9.47 26.60
C PHE A 51 15.21 8.61 26.73
N GLY A 52 16.39 9.24 26.80
CA GLY A 52 17.68 8.56 26.89
C GLY A 52 17.86 7.71 28.16
N MET A 53 19.02 7.81 28.83
CA MET A 53 19.22 7.07 30.10
C MET A 53 18.44 7.76 31.23
N VAL A 54 17.31 7.19 31.64
CA VAL A 54 16.56 7.64 32.83
C VAL A 54 17.06 6.89 34.08
N PHE A 55 17.68 7.61 35.01
CA PHE A 55 18.10 7.08 36.31
C PHE A 55 16.92 7.02 37.28
N PRO A 56 16.88 6.03 38.20
CA PRO A 56 15.93 6.07 39.31
C PRO A 56 16.05 7.38 40.11
N GLY A 57 14.95 8.12 40.22
CA GLY A 57 14.91 9.47 40.80
C GLY A 57 15.12 10.61 39.81
N GLU A 58 15.18 10.33 38.51
CA GLU A 58 15.27 11.33 37.45
C GLU A 58 13.88 11.81 37.03
N GLN A 59 13.80 13.12 36.76
CA GLN A 59 12.65 13.77 36.15
C GLN A 59 13.02 14.21 34.75
N LEU A 60 12.23 13.78 33.78
CA LEU A 60 12.39 14.16 32.38
C LEU A 60 11.12 14.83 31.89
N ASP A 61 11.30 15.91 31.14
CA ASP A 61 10.25 16.74 30.58
C ASP A 61 10.53 16.87 29.08
N GLU A 62 9.68 16.24 28.28
CA GLU A 62 9.80 16.20 26.83
C GLU A 62 8.45 16.52 26.19
N THR A 63 8.48 17.06 24.97
CA THR A 63 7.25 17.39 24.24
C THR A 63 7.19 16.68 22.90
N PHE A 64 5.97 16.36 22.48
CA PHE A 64 5.69 15.90 21.13
C PHE A 64 4.50 16.65 20.57
N THR A 65 4.46 16.74 19.23
CA THR A 65 3.40 17.44 18.51
C THR A 65 2.64 16.44 17.67
N ILE A 66 1.32 16.57 17.66
CA ILE A 66 0.41 15.85 16.78
C ILE A 66 -0.12 16.88 15.77
N THR A 67 -0.12 16.54 14.50
CA THR A 67 -0.51 17.47 13.41
C THR A 67 -1.36 16.75 12.40
N LEU A 68 -2.44 17.40 11.97
CA LEU A 68 -3.34 16.90 10.93
C LEU A 68 -2.64 16.94 9.57
N ALA A 69 -2.58 15.80 8.87
CA ALA A 69 -1.91 15.73 7.57
C ALA A 69 -2.68 16.54 6.49
N PRO A 70 -1.98 17.11 5.49
CA PRO A 70 -2.58 17.99 4.47
C PRO A 70 -3.78 17.39 3.71
N GLU A 71 -3.80 16.08 3.51
CA GLU A 71 -4.88 15.33 2.86
C GLU A 71 -6.18 15.26 3.67
N PHE A 72 -6.13 15.53 4.97
CA PHE A 72 -7.28 15.56 5.87
C PHE A 72 -7.75 16.98 6.22
N LEU A 73 -7.14 18.01 5.63
CA LEU A 73 -7.62 19.40 5.72
C LEU A 73 -9.06 19.47 5.16
N GLY A 74 -10.01 19.85 6.01
CA GLY A 74 -11.45 19.79 5.68
C GLY A 74 -12.28 18.90 6.61
N GLN A 75 -11.63 18.11 7.46
CA GLN A 75 -12.28 17.14 8.34
C GLN A 75 -11.92 17.39 9.81
N SER A 76 -12.70 16.77 10.71
CA SER A 76 -12.41 16.73 12.15
C SER A 76 -11.90 15.33 12.48
N GLN A 77 -10.81 15.24 13.23
CA GLN A 77 -10.26 13.94 13.65
C GLN A 77 -10.15 13.88 15.17
N ASP A 78 -10.94 12.98 15.75
CA ASP A 78 -10.85 12.63 17.16
C ASP A 78 -9.74 11.61 17.38
N TYR A 79 -8.98 11.77 18.45
CA TYR A 79 -7.89 10.88 18.82
C TYR A 79 -7.74 10.79 20.34
N TRP A 80 -7.04 9.75 20.80
CA TRP A 80 -6.66 9.61 22.21
C TRP A 80 -5.26 9.00 22.34
N ILE A 81 -4.60 9.33 23.44
CA ILE A 81 -3.27 8.83 23.78
C ILE A 81 -3.44 7.75 24.84
N GLU A 82 -2.94 6.55 24.54
CA GLU A 82 -2.95 5.41 25.44
C GLU A 82 -1.52 5.06 25.87
N GLU A 83 -1.31 4.94 27.17
CA GLU A 83 -0.09 4.40 27.75
C GLU A 83 -0.18 2.86 27.78
N LYS A 84 0.81 2.20 27.16
CA LYS A 84 0.92 0.75 27.16
C LYS A 84 2.24 0.31 27.73
N ARG A 85 2.20 -0.74 28.55
CA ARG A 85 3.42 -1.40 28.98
C ARG A 85 4.16 -1.94 27.77
N LYS A 86 5.46 -1.65 27.69
CA LYS A 86 6.32 -2.15 26.63
C LYS A 86 6.34 -3.69 26.58
N PRO A 87 6.10 -4.32 25.41
CA PRO A 87 6.13 -5.78 25.27
C PRO A 87 7.56 -6.35 25.35
N LEU A 88 7.68 -7.63 25.70
CA LEU A 88 8.95 -8.37 25.71
C LEU A 88 9.52 -8.51 24.29
N PRO A 89 10.82 -8.21 24.07
CA PRO A 89 11.53 -8.60 22.87
C PRO A 89 11.40 -10.11 22.65
N PRO A 90 11.15 -10.57 21.40
CA PRO A 90 11.00 -11.99 21.09
C PRO A 90 12.23 -12.85 21.42
N GLU A 91 13.40 -12.22 21.57
CA GLU A 91 14.69 -12.90 21.73
C GLU A 91 15.15 -12.99 23.20
N HIS A 92 14.28 -12.73 24.17
CA HIS A 92 14.66 -12.80 25.58
C HIS A 92 15.00 -14.25 25.98
N PRO A 93 16.26 -14.56 26.35
CA PRO A 93 16.79 -15.93 26.40
C PRO A 93 16.21 -16.82 27.50
N GLU A 94 15.34 -16.30 28.37
CA GLU A 94 14.80 -17.03 29.52
C GLU A 94 13.34 -17.52 29.36
N TYR A 95 12.55 -17.02 28.40
CA TYR A 95 11.11 -17.36 28.31
C TYR A 95 10.56 -17.38 26.88
N PRO A 96 10.66 -18.50 26.15
CA PRO A 96 10.20 -18.61 24.76
C PRO A 96 8.67 -18.67 24.58
N ASP A 97 7.88 -18.88 25.64
CA ASP A 97 6.42 -19.10 25.56
C ASP A 97 5.58 -18.11 26.41
N GLY A 98 6.14 -16.97 26.81
CA GLY A 98 5.47 -16.01 27.71
C GLY A 98 5.63 -16.40 29.20
N GLY A 99 5.91 -15.41 30.04
CA GLY A 99 6.52 -15.57 31.37
C GLY A 99 5.73 -16.34 32.46
N ASP A 100 6.39 -16.48 33.61
CA ASP A 100 5.95 -17.22 34.81
C ASP A 100 4.61 -16.71 35.41
N PRO A 101 3.57 -17.56 35.57
CA PRO A 101 2.29 -17.19 36.18
C PRO A 101 2.31 -17.02 37.72
N GLU A 102 3.27 -17.62 38.43
CA GLU A 102 3.39 -17.55 39.89
C GLU A 102 4.27 -16.37 40.34
N LEU A 103 5.04 -15.82 39.41
CA LEU A 103 5.82 -14.60 39.55
C LEU A 103 5.46 -13.65 38.41
N PRO A 104 4.34 -12.92 38.50
CA PRO A 104 3.99 -11.97 37.47
C PRO A 104 5.00 -10.82 37.59
N GLY A 105 6.09 -10.90 36.83
CA GLY A 105 6.86 -9.71 36.49
C GLY A 105 8.37 -9.74 36.29
N TYR A 106 8.93 -8.75 35.60
CA TYR A 106 8.27 -7.63 34.89
C TYR A 106 9.36 -6.73 34.30
N TYR A 107 9.16 -6.19 33.09
CA TYR A 107 9.56 -4.79 32.88
C TYR A 107 8.82 -3.97 33.93
N ARG A 108 9.50 -3.24 34.82
CA ARG A 108 8.75 -2.37 35.73
C ARG A 108 7.99 -1.35 34.90
N ASP A 109 6.67 -1.34 35.08
CA ASP A 109 5.77 -0.47 34.35
C ASP A 109 6.09 0.97 34.72
N LEU A 110 6.57 1.74 33.74
CA LEU A 110 6.81 3.17 33.94
C LEU A 110 5.58 4.01 33.64
N CYS A 111 4.51 3.45 33.05
CA CYS A 111 3.31 4.19 32.72
C CYS A 111 2.70 4.92 33.93
N PRO A 112 2.61 4.33 35.14
CA PRO A 112 2.09 5.03 36.32
C PRO A 112 2.89 6.28 36.77
N TYR A 113 4.10 6.46 36.22
CA TYR A 113 4.99 7.57 36.53
C TYR A 113 5.09 8.58 35.39
N ILE A 114 4.31 8.38 34.33
CA ILE A 114 4.13 9.34 33.25
C ILE A 114 2.92 10.21 33.58
N SER A 115 3.05 11.50 33.33
CA SER A 115 1.91 12.41 33.28
C SER A 115 1.94 13.18 31.97
N LEU A 116 0.80 13.14 31.28
CA LEU A 116 0.55 13.82 30.01
C LEU A 116 -0.26 15.08 30.25
N THR A 117 0.21 16.20 29.73
CA THR A 117 -0.49 17.49 29.80
C THR A 117 -0.56 18.11 28.41
N GLY A 118 -1.78 18.43 27.95
CA GLY A 118 -2.01 19.13 26.69
C GLY A 118 -1.74 20.64 26.80
N GLU A 119 -1.82 21.33 25.67
CA GLU A 119 -1.64 22.78 25.62
C GLU A 119 -2.75 23.52 26.40
N THR A 120 -2.39 24.64 27.03
CA THR A 120 -3.32 25.37 27.88
C THR A 120 -4.30 26.19 27.05
N GLY A 121 -5.58 25.82 27.08
CA GLY A 121 -6.66 26.64 26.54
C GLY A 121 -7.48 26.00 25.43
N GLU A 122 -7.06 24.84 24.92
CA GLU A 122 -7.76 24.09 23.86
C GLU A 122 -8.80 23.12 24.45
N GLY A 123 -8.51 22.54 25.62
CA GLY A 123 -9.45 21.69 26.36
C GLY A 123 -9.27 20.20 26.10
N ASP A 124 -8.29 19.84 25.27
CA ASP A 124 -7.88 18.47 24.98
C ASP A 124 -7.32 17.76 26.21
N VAL A 125 -7.69 16.49 26.33
CA VAL A 125 -7.21 15.59 27.39
C VAL A 125 -6.71 14.30 26.76
N PRO A 126 -5.73 13.60 27.37
CA PRO A 126 -5.16 12.38 26.76
C PRO A 126 -6.21 11.33 26.41
N ALA A 127 -7.33 11.28 27.15
CA ALA A 127 -8.42 10.36 26.90
C ALA A 127 -9.30 10.71 25.69
N ASN A 128 -9.30 11.96 25.24
CA ASN A 128 -10.08 12.45 24.11
C ASN A 128 -9.63 13.86 23.70
N ALA A 129 -9.15 13.98 22.47
CA ALA A 129 -8.67 15.22 21.87
C ALA A 129 -9.12 15.30 20.40
N THR A 130 -9.24 16.51 19.84
CA THR A 130 -9.82 16.71 18.51
C THR A 130 -9.05 17.74 17.69
N LEU A 131 -8.55 17.33 16.52
CA LEU A 131 -7.95 18.27 15.54
C LEU A 131 -9.01 18.77 14.54
N THR A 132 -8.98 20.07 14.23
CA THR A 132 -9.90 20.75 13.30
C THR A 132 -9.20 21.75 12.37
N GLU A 133 -9.61 21.76 11.09
CA GLU A 133 -9.06 22.62 10.02
C GLU A 133 -9.05 24.13 10.32
N SER A 134 -10.03 24.64 11.07
CA SER A 134 -10.26 26.10 11.12
C SER A 134 -9.63 26.81 12.31
N THR A 135 -9.32 26.05 13.37
CA THR A 135 -8.94 26.62 14.66
C THR A 135 -7.92 25.80 15.42
N ASP A 136 -7.66 24.55 15.03
CA ASP A 136 -6.95 23.60 15.88
C ASP A 136 -6.26 22.47 15.07
N GLU A 137 -5.32 22.85 14.21
CA GLU A 137 -4.67 21.89 13.30
C GLU A 137 -3.52 21.11 13.95
N THR A 138 -3.10 21.51 15.16
CA THR A 138 -1.90 21.00 15.84
C THR A 138 -2.06 20.98 17.35
N ASP A 139 -1.77 19.84 17.98
CA ASP A 139 -1.75 19.71 19.44
C ASP A 139 -0.33 19.46 19.94
N VAL A 140 0.07 20.17 21.00
CA VAL A 140 1.36 19.96 21.68
C VAL A 140 1.14 19.29 23.04
N TRP A 141 1.72 18.10 23.19
CA TRP A 141 1.66 17.32 24.42
C TRP A 141 2.99 17.37 25.16
N THR A 142 2.91 17.67 26.45
CA THR A 142 4.04 17.61 27.39
C THR A 142 3.98 16.29 28.16
N VAL A 143 5.08 15.55 28.14
CA VAL A 143 5.25 14.27 28.82
C VAL A 143 6.26 14.46 29.94
N LEU A 144 5.78 14.39 31.18
CA LEU A 144 6.62 14.38 32.35
C LEU A 144 6.76 12.94 32.85
N LEU A 145 7.99 12.45 32.95
CA LEU A 145 8.34 11.18 33.56
C LEU A 145 9.00 11.44 34.92
N ASP A 146 8.39 10.95 36.00
CA ASP A 146 8.94 11.02 37.37
C ASP A 146 9.35 9.62 37.85
N ALA A 147 10.51 9.16 37.37
CA ALA A 147 10.95 7.79 37.62
C ALA A 147 11.28 7.58 39.11
N PRO A 148 10.67 6.61 39.81
CA PRO A 148 10.88 6.43 41.24
C PRO A 148 12.31 5.98 41.54
N ALA A 149 12.92 6.54 42.58
CA ALA A 149 14.19 6.05 43.10
C ALA A 149 14.03 4.61 43.64
N ILE A 150 14.94 3.71 43.26
CA ILE A 150 14.97 2.35 43.80
C ILE A 150 15.92 2.36 44.98
N ALA A 151 15.42 2.17 46.21
CA ALA A 151 16.31 2.04 47.37
C ALA A 151 16.97 0.65 47.35
N ASP A 152 18.31 0.59 47.37
CA ASP A 152 19.04 -0.65 47.62
C ASP A 152 18.82 -1.05 49.09
N PRO A 153 18.15 -2.18 49.37
CA PRO A 153 17.88 -2.63 50.73
C PRO A 153 19.15 -3.00 51.51
N THR A 154 20.29 -3.18 50.83
CA THR A 154 21.55 -3.62 51.40
C THR A 154 22.50 -2.46 51.70
N SER A 155 22.64 -1.50 50.78
CA SER A 155 23.52 -0.34 50.94
C SER A 155 22.83 0.93 51.44
N GLY A 156 21.50 1.00 51.37
CA GLY A 156 20.74 2.23 51.63
C GLY A 156 20.92 3.32 50.57
N GLY A 157 21.59 3.02 49.45
CA GLY A 157 21.74 3.89 48.28
C GLY A 157 20.61 3.75 47.27
N VAL A 158 20.75 4.42 46.12
CA VAL A 158 19.84 4.24 44.98
C VAL A 158 20.39 3.15 44.06
N ALA A 159 19.66 2.05 43.90
CA ALA A 159 19.97 0.95 43.00
C ALA A 159 19.68 1.32 41.54
N GLN A 160 20.46 0.80 40.60
CA GLN A 160 20.22 0.97 39.16
C GLN A 160 19.41 -0.20 38.56
N ASP A 161 19.43 -1.38 39.20
CA ASP A 161 18.61 -2.56 38.85
C ASP A 161 17.70 -3.01 40.02
N HIS A 162 16.88 -4.05 39.77
CA HIS A 162 15.97 -4.63 40.75
C HIS A 162 16.64 -5.48 41.86
N LYS A 163 17.95 -5.70 41.80
CA LYS A 163 18.76 -6.50 42.75
C LYS A 163 19.72 -5.66 43.59
N GLY A 164 19.70 -4.33 43.49
CA GLY A 164 20.65 -3.47 44.20
C GLY A 164 22.01 -3.33 43.49
N GLY A 165 22.11 -3.79 42.24
CA GLY A 165 23.31 -3.78 41.41
C GLY A 165 23.39 -2.63 40.41
N ILE A 166 24.47 -2.67 39.62
CA ILE A 166 24.72 -1.79 38.47
C ILE A 166 24.24 -2.51 37.21
N VAL A 167 23.31 -1.92 36.46
CA VAL A 167 22.83 -2.45 35.17
C VAL A 167 23.95 -2.35 34.13
N THR A 168 24.24 -3.45 33.42
CA THR A 168 25.28 -3.49 32.36
C THR A 168 24.74 -3.84 30.97
N THR A 169 23.42 -4.05 30.83
CA THR A 169 22.74 -4.40 29.56
C THR A 169 21.40 -3.65 29.44
N ASN A 170 20.94 -3.40 28.20
CA ASN A 170 19.71 -2.64 27.94
C ASN A 170 18.45 -3.31 28.53
N GLY A 171 17.49 -2.49 28.98
CA GLY A 171 16.05 -2.79 28.90
C GLY A 171 15.39 -3.54 30.07
N GLU A 172 15.22 -2.91 31.24
CA GLU A 172 14.37 -3.47 32.32
C GLU A 172 13.12 -2.60 32.64
N PHE A 173 12.99 -1.41 32.05
CA PHE A 173 11.94 -0.42 32.35
C PHE A 173 11.44 0.25 31.07
N GLY A 174 10.15 0.57 30.97
CA GLY A 174 9.60 1.30 29.83
C GLY A 174 8.07 1.40 29.81
N CYS A 175 7.57 2.36 29.04
CA CYS A 175 6.17 2.55 28.67
C CYS A 175 6.16 3.04 27.21
N ASP A 176 5.21 2.57 26.41
CA ASP A 176 4.95 3.05 25.06
C ASP A 176 3.73 3.96 25.07
N LEU A 177 3.82 5.10 24.39
CA LEU A 177 2.70 5.99 24.14
C LEU A 177 2.15 5.69 22.75
N SER A 178 0.89 5.30 22.67
CA SER A 178 0.19 5.05 21.40
C SER A 178 -0.84 6.15 21.16
N VAL A 179 -0.74 6.85 20.04
CA VAL A 179 -1.79 7.74 19.58
C VAL A 179 -2.76 6.90 18.75
N ASN A 180 -4.02 6.89 19.15
CA ASN A 180 -5.09 6.13 18.50
C ASN A 180 -6.15 7.10 17.96
N ILE A 181 -6.88 6.68 16.94
CA ILE A 181 -7.92 7.45 16.27
C ILE A 181 -9.19 6.63 16.17
N ASP A 182 -10.34 7.30 16.05
CA ASP A 182 -11.59 6.61 15.73
C ASP A 182 -11.51 6.03 14.31
N PRO A 183 -11.88 4.75 14.12
CA PRO A 183 -11.86 4.14 12.80
C PRO A 183 -12.89 4.81 11.89
N SER A 184 -12.45 5.25 10.72
CA SER A 184 -13.21 6.01 9.74
C SER A 184 -13.07 5.40 8.35
N CYS A 185 -14.12 4.73 7.92
CA CYS A 185 -14.20 4.13 6.60
C CYS A 185 -14.10 5.14 5.46
N GLY A 186 -13.23 4.85 4.48
CA GLY A 186 -13.04 5.67 3.29
C GLY A 186 -11.89 6.66 3.42
N ASN A 187 -11.01 6.48 4.39
CA ASN A 187 -9.81 7.29 4.59
C ASN A 187 -8.57 6.66 3.89
N GLY A 188 -8.70 5.45 3.34
CA GLY A 188 -7.65 4.73 2.62
C GLY A 188 -6.71 3.95 3.51
N ILE A 189 -7.05 3.77 4.79
CA ILE A 189 -6.26 3.06 5.78
C ILE A 189 -7.13 1.96 6.35
N MET A 190 -6.62 0.73 6.31
CA MET A 190 -7.38 -0.41 6.82
C MET A 190 -7.28 -0.49 8.35
N GLU A 191 -8.39 -0.23 9.02
CA GLU A 191 -8.49 -0.17 10.48
C GLU A 191 -9.14 -1.42 11.09
N PRO A 192 -8.98 -1.68 12.40
CA PRO A 192 -9.62 -2.82 13.05
C PRO A 192 -11.15 -2.78 12.92
N GLY A 193 -11.72 -3.76 12.23
CA GLY A 193 -13.17 -3.85 11.97
C GLY A 193 -13.56 -3.60 10.52
N GLU A 194 -12.63 -3.11 9.70
CA GLU A 194 -12.78 -2.98 8.27
C GLU A 194 -12.28 -4.22 7.52
N GLU A 195 -12.91 -4.53 6.39
CA GLU A 195 -12.44 -5.59 5.48
C GLU A 195 -11.60 -5.03 4.32
N CYS A 196 -11.74 -3.74 4.03
CA CYS A 196 -11.05 -3.01 2.98
C CYS A 196 -11.20 -1.49 3.21
N ASP A 197 -10.26 -0.69 2.70
CA ASP A 197 -10.44 0.77 2.59
C ASP A 197 -9.63 1.31 1.38
N LEU A 198 -10.34 1.72 0.32
CA LEU A 198 -9.80 2.32 -0.90
C LEU A 198 -9.88 3.86 -0.88
N GLY A 199 -10.12 4.45 0.28
CA GLY A 199 -10.23 5.88 0.46
C GLY A 199 -11.47 6.45 -0.25
N PRO A 200 -11.33 7.56 -0.99
CA PRO A 200 -12.42 8.15 -1.78
C PRO A 200 -13.04 7.21 -2.83
N GLN A 201 -12.39 6.08 -3.13
CA GLN A 201 -12.89 5.09 -4.08
C GLN A 201 -13.89 4.10 -3.47
N ASN A 202 -14.09 4.11 -2.15
CA ASN A 202 -15.08 3.24 -1.51
C ASN A 202 -16.50 3.47 -2.05
N GLY A 203 -17.18 2.38 -2.38
CA GLY A 203 -18.56 2.40 -2.90
C GLY A 203 -18.72 3.05 -4.27
N GLN A 204 -17.63 3.41 -4.96
CA GLN A 204 -17.69 3.81 -6.36
C GLN A 204 -18.02 2.60 -7.24
N PRO A 205 -18.69 2.79 -8.39
CA PRO A 205 -18.97 1.69 -9.32
C PRO A 205 -17.68 0.95 -9.71
N GLY A 206 -17.63 -0.37 -9.49
CA GLY A 206 -16.44 -1.17 -9.72
C GLY A 206 -15.32 -1.01 -8.67
N ALA A 207 -15.62 -0.52 -7.47
CA ALA A 207 -14.72 -0.63 -6.33
C ALA A 207 -14.88 -2.00 -5.66
N SER A 208 -13.78 -2.70 -5.35
CA SER A 208 -13.84 -3.96 -4.59
C SER A 208 -14.23 -3.74 -3.12
N CYS A 209 -14.32 -2.48 -2.70
CA CYS A 209 -14.67 -2.05 -1.36
C CYS A 209 -15.95 -1.22 -1.36
N SER A 210 -16.90 -1.61 -0.50
CA SER A 210 -18.17 -0.91 -0.36
C SER A 210 -17.99 0.45 0.33
N ALA A 211 -19.02 1.30 0.29
CA ALA A 211 -19.07 2.55 1.04
C ALA A 211 -19.01 2.38 2.58
N SER A 212 -19.12 1.14 3.06
CA SER A 212 -19.08 0.78 4.48
C SER A 212 -17.89 -0.13 4.81
N CYS A 213 -16.83 -0.12 4.00
CA CYS A 213 -15.57 -0.85 4.24
C CYS A 213 -15.75 -2.35 4.40
N THR A 214 -16.74 -2.89 3.68
CA THR A 214 -16.94 -4.33 3.52
C THR A 214 -16.53 -4.74 2.12
N THR A 215 -15.91 -5.90 2.02
CA THR A 215 -15.52 -6.44 0.71
C THR A 215 -16.78 -6.79 -0.08
N GLN A 216 -16.90 -6.23 -1.27
CA GLN A 216 -18.00 -6.58 -2.16
C GLN A 216 -17.66 -7.94 -2.78
N GLN A 217 -18.28 -9.01 -2.28
CA GLN A 217 -18.01 -10.37 -2.77
C GLN A 217 -18.43 -10.50 -4.23
N CYS A 218 -17.45 -10.74 -5.09
CA CYS A 218 -17.63 -11.11 -6.49
C CYS A 218 -18.53 -12.35 -6.56
N THR A 219 -19.71 -12.22 -7.16
CA THR A 219 -20.73 -13.29 -7.18
C THR A 219 -20.42 -14.39 -8.20
N GLY A 220 -19.18 -14.87 -8.24
CA GLY A 220 -18.79 -16.01 -9.07
C GLY A 220 -17.32 -16.01 -9.46
N PRO A 221 -16.77 -17.18 -9.85
CA PRO A 221 -15.43 -17.24 -10.43
C PRO A 221 -15.38 -16.52 -11.79
N VAL A 222 -14.21 -16.03 -12.16
CA VAL A 222 -13.99 -15.38 -13.47
C VAL A 222 -12.90 -16.12 -14.24
N ASP A 223 -13.10 -16.29 -15.54
CA ASP A 223 -12.07 -16.69 -16.49
C ASP A 223 -11.75 -15.48 -17.38
N VAL A 224 -10.57 -14.88 -17.18
CA VAL A 224 -10.15 -13.66 -17.85
C VAL A 224 -8.99 -13.90 -18.80
N VAL A 225 -9.08 -13.33 -20.01
CA VAL A 225 -7.97 -13.27 -20.97
C VAL A 225 -7.46 -11.84 -21.06
N LEU A 226 -6.22 -11.63 -20.64
CA LEU A 226 -5.49 -10.39 -20.88
C LEU A 226 -5.00 -10.38 -22.33
N ILE A 227 -5.41 -9.38 -23.11
CA ILE A 227 -5.03 -9.21 -24.52
C ILE A 227 -4.17 -7.96 -24.64
N ILE A 228 -2.84 -8.14 -24.70
CA ILE A 228 -1.87 -7.04 -24.62
C ILE A 228 -1.24 -6.78 -25.99
N ASP A 229 -1.41 -5.56 -26.48
CA ASP A 229 -0.68 -5.06 -27.64
C ASP A 229 0.82 -4.98 -27.35
N ARG A 230 1.60 -5.61 -28.21
CA ARG A 230 3.06 -5.58 -28.23
C ARG A 230 3.57 -5.13 -29.60
N SER A 231 2.84 -4.25 -30.27
CA SER A 231 3.28 -3.59 -31.50
C SER A 231 4.43 -2.62 -31.23
N GLY A 232 5.12 -2.19 -32.29
CA GLY A 232 6.28 -1.30 -32.15
C GLY A 232 5.94 0.07 -31.57
N SER A 233 4.71 0.55 -31.69
CA SER A 233 4.26 1.83 -31.12
C SER A 233 4.25 1.82 -29.59
N MET A 234 4.11 0.65 -28.96
CA MET A 234 4.22 0.51 -27.51
C MET A 234 5.63 0.85 -26.98
N LEU A 235 6.64 0.93 -27.85
CA LEU A 235 7.98 1.43 -27.50
C LEU A 235 8.13 2.95 -27.60
N PHE A 236 7.08 3.69 -27.95
CA PHE A 236 7.07 5.15 -27.87
C PHE A 236 7.21 5.62 -26.42
N ASP A 237 7.45 6.92 -26.24
CA ASP A 237 7.68 7.52 -24.92
C ASP A 237 8.84 6.83 -24.18
N SER A 238 9.91 6.52 -24.92
CA SER A 238 11.09 5.78 -24.44
C SER A 238 10.78 4.37 -23.90
N GLY A 239 9.68 3.75 -24.34
CA GLY A 239 9.24 2.42 -23.91
C GLY A 239 8.31 2.41 -22.70
N GLN A 240 7.99 3.58 -22.14
CA GLN A 240 7.23 3.67 -20.89
C GLN A 240 5.82 3.08 -21.02
N ARG A 241 5.16 3.25 -22.17
CA ARG A 241 3.85 2.66 -22.44
C ARG A 241 3.83 1.15 -22.20
N PHE A 242 4.84 0.45 -22.72
CA PHE A 242 4.94 -1.00 -22.59
C PHE A 242 5.32 -1.43 -21.18
N VAL A 243 6.18 -0.66 -20.50
CA VAL A 243 6.53 -0.90 -19.09
C VAL A 243 5.29 -0.80 -18.19
N ASP A 244 4.53 0.28 -18.35
CA ASP A 244 3.33 0.54 -17.55
C ASP A 244 2.19 -0.43 -17.90
N ALA A 245 2.01 -0.79 -19.17
CA ALA A 245 1.06 -1.81 -19.60
C ALA A 245 1.33 -3.17 -18.92
N LYS A 246 2.60 -3.59 -18.86
CA LYS A 246 2.99 -4.81 -18.13
C LYS A 246 2.75 -4.67 -16.63
N ALA A 247 3.13 -3.53 -16.04
CA ALA A 247 2.95 -3.30 -14.61
C ALA A 247 1.47 -3.34 -14.22
N ALA A 248 0.61 -2.63 -14.96
CA ALA A 248 -0.83 -2.58 -14.73
C ALA A 248 -1.51 -3.95 -14.94
N ALA A 249 -1.14 -4.68 -16.00
CA ALA A 249 -1.65 -6.03 -16.21
C ALA A 249 -1.25 -7.01 -15.09
N LYS A 250 -0.03 -6.89 -14.55
CA LYS A 250 0.38 -7.68 -13.37
C LYS A 250 -0.38 -7.27 -12.11
N GLY A 251 -0.60 -5.96 -11.91
CA GLY A 251 -1.43 -5.44 -10.82
C GLY A 251 -2.85 -6.00 -10.88
N PHE A 252 -3.46 -6.05 -12.06
CA PHE A 252 -4.76 -6.70 -12.26
C PHE A 252 -4.73 -8.18 -11.87
N VAL A 253 -3.70 -8.94 -12.28
CA VAL A 253 -3.55 -10.35 -11.91
C VAL A 253 -3.43 -10.53 -10.38
N ASP A 254 -2.85 -9.57 -9.67
CA ASP A 254 -2.74 -9.59 -8.22
C ASP A 254 -4.09 -9.34 -7.51
N LEU A 255 -5.09 -8.78 -8.21
CA LEU A 255 -6.46 -8.59 -7.70
C LEU A 255 -7.36 -9.83 -7.88
N LEU A 256 -6.92 -10.82 -8.65
CA LEU A 256 -7.70 -12.04 -8.88
C LEU A 256 -7.70 -12.95 -7.65
N THR A 257 -8.85 -13.54 -7.35
CA THR A 257 -9.02 -14.47 -6.23
C THR A 257 -8.59 -15.87 -6.63
N PRO A 258 -8.25 -16.79 -5.69
CA PRO A 258 -7.89 -18.17 -6.03
C PRO A 258 -8.94 -18.97 -6.82
N ASN A 259 -10.18 -18.46 -6.88
CA ASN A 259 -11.26 -19.03 -7.67
C ASN A 259 -11.29 -18.51 -9.12
N ASP A 260 -10.37 -17.65 -9.52
CA ASP A 260 -10.30 -17.08 -10.86
C ASP A 260 -9.22 -17.74 -11.71
N GLN A 261 -9.38 -17.68 -13.04
CA GLN A 261 -8.34 -18.10 -13.98
C GLN A 261 -7.94 -16.93 -14.87
N ALA A 262 -6.64 -16.81 -15.12
CA ALA A 262 -6.09 -15.84 -16.04
C ALA A 262 -5.37 -16.52 -17.20
N SER A 263 -5.52 -15.93 -18.38
CA SER A 263 -4.83 -16.29 -19.62
C SER A 263 -4.17 -15.04 -20.19
N LEU A 264 -3.13 -15.24 -21.01
CA LEU A 264 -2.42 -14.16 -21.67
C LEU A 264 -2.35 -14.41 -23.18
N VAL A 265 -2.93 -13.47 -23.93
CA VAL A 265 -2.73 -13.33 -25.36
C VAL A 265 -1.95 -12.05 -25.61
N SER A 266 -0.89 -12.12 -26.41
CA SER A 266 -0.20 -10.94 -26.91
C SER A 266 -0.28 -10.85 -28.42
N PHE A 267 -0.31 -9.63 -28.95
CA PHE A 267 -0.43 -9.43 -30.39
C PHE A 267 0.42 -8.28 -30.90
N ALA A 268 0.91 -8.45 -32.13
CA ALA A 268 1.48 -7.40 -32.95
C ALA A 268 1.21 -7.72 -34.43
N THR A 269 2.24 -7.96 -35.23
CA THR A 269 2.06 -8.52 -36.59
C THR A 269 1.43 -9.91 -36.53
N SER A 270 1.87 -10.73 -35.58
CA SER A 270 1.33 -12.05 -35.27
C SER A 270 0.76 -12.06 -33.86
N VAL A 271 -0.09 -13.05 -33.60
CA VAL A 271 -0.76 -13.25 -32.30
C VAL A 271 -0.18 -14.49 -31.64
N THR A 272 -0.07 -14.48 -30.32
CA THR A 272 0.42 -15.61 -29.52
C THR A 272 -0.45 -15.78 -28.29
N LEU A 273 -0.86 -17.02 -28.02
CA LEU A 273 -1.38 -17.43 -26.72
C LEU A 273 -0.18 -17.78 -25.83
N ASP A 274 0.29 -16.81 -25.06
CA ASP A 274 1.52 -16.92 -24.26
C ASP A 274 1.31 -17.77 -23.00
N GLN A 275 0.08 -17.77 -22.48
CA GLN A 275 -0.35 -18.55 -21.34
C GLN A 275 -1.80 -18.96 -21.50
N THR A 276 -2.10 -20.26 -21.40
CA THR A 276 -3.47 -20.77 -21.29
C THR A 276 -4.07 -20.46 -19.92
N LEU A 277 -5.40 -20.49 -19.81
CA LEU A 277 -6.14 -20.31 -18.56
C LEU A 277 -5.53 -21.14 -17.42
N THR A 278 -5.21 -20.45 -16.33
CA THR A 278 -4.61 -21.03 -15.14
C THR A 278 -4.89 -20.14 -13.92
N ASN A 279 -4.90 -20.73 -12.73
CA ASN A 279 -4.86 -20.02 -11.46
C ASN A 279 -3.41 -19.86 -10.93
N ASN A 280 -2.39 -20.26 -11.69
CA ASN A 280 -1.00 -20.01 -11.37
C ASN A 280 -0.59 -18.59 -11.81
N TYR A 281 -0.94 -17.61 -11.00
CA TYR A 281 -0.66 -16.19 -11.28
C TYR A 281 0.82 -15.85 -11.43
N PRO A 282 1.76 -16.41 -10.64
CA PRO A 282 3.18 -16.21 -10.88
C PRO A 282 3.63 -16.60 -12.31
N LEU A 283 3.06 -17.67 -12.87
CA LEU A 283 3.34 -18.08 -14.25
C LEU A 283 2.82 -17.05 -15.26
N VAL A 284 1.59 -16.54 -15.08
CA VAL A 284 1.02 -15.49 -15.94
C VAL A 284 1.89 -14.23 -15.90
N LYS A 285 2.28 -13.77 -14.70
CA LYS A 285 3.14 -12.58 -14.53
C LYS A 285 4.51 -12.75 -15.20
N THR A 286 5.10 -13.94 -15.12
CA THR A 286 6.37 -14.25 -15.81
C THR A 286 6.22 -14.15 -17.33
N LYS A 287 5.06 -14.56 -17.89
CA LYS A 287 4.77 -14.45 -19.32
C LYS A 287 4.55 -13.01 -19.75
N ILE A 288 3.89 -12.19 -18.92
CA ILE A 288 3.75 -10.74 -19.13
C ILE A 288 5.15 -10.07 -19.19
N ASP A 289 6.03 -10.39 -18.24
CA ASP A 289 7.38 -9.83 -18.20
C ASP A 289 8.21 -10.19 -19.45
N ALA A 290 8.00 -11.39 -20.00
CA ALA A 290 8.69 -11.89 -21.18
C ALA A 290 8.23 -11.28 -22.51
N LEU A 291 7.13 -10.50 -22.55
CA LEU A 291 6.64 -9.92 -23.80
C LEU A 291 7.66 -8.95 -24.41
N VAL A 292 7.74 -8.94 -25.74
CA VAL A 292 8.63 -8.04 -26.49
C VAL A 292 7.82 -7.28 -27.53
N ALA A 293 7.91 -5.95 -27.48
CA ALA A 293 7.18 -5.07 -28.36
C ALA A 293 7.88 -4.93 -29.72
N VAL A 294 7.24 -5.40 -30.81
CA VAL A 294 7.72 -5.30 -32.18
C VAL A 294 6.61 -5.59 -33.19
N GLY A 295 6.56 -4.79 -34.26
CA GLY A 295 5.72 -5.06 -35.43
C GLY A 295 4.44 -4.24 -35.49
N ALA A 296 3.47 -4.74 -36.26
CA ALA A 296 2.20 -4.11 -36.58
C ALA A 296 1.11 -4.40 -35.53
N THR A 297 -0.17 -4.15 -35.82
CA THR A 297 -1.28 -4.22 -34.85
C THR A 297 -2.43 -5.09 -35.37
N ASN A 298 -2.47 -6.37 -34.95
CA ASN A 298 -3.46 -7.37 -35.36
C ASN A 298 -4.53 -7.63 -34.27
N ILE A 299 -5.47 -6.69 -34.11
CA ILE A 299 -6.52 -6.77 -33.08
C ILE A 299 -7.48 -7.93 -33.35
N GLY A 300 -7.86 -8.17 -34.61
CA GLY A 300 -8.86 -9.19 -34.93
C GLY A 300 -8.42 -10.60 -34.59
N ASP A 301 -7.19 -11.00 -34.95
CA ASP A 301 -6.71 -12.33 -34.57
C ASP A 301 -6.44 -12.44 -33.05
N ALA A 302 -6.21 -11.32 -32.36
CA ALA A 302 -6.04 -11.30 -30.91
C ALA A 302 -7.35 -11.70 -30.20
N ILE A 303 -8.45 -11.03 -30.54
CA ILE A 303 -9.80 -11.37 -30.05
C ILE A 303 -10.17 -12.81 -30.46
N LYS A 304 -9.88 -13.21 -31.69
CA LYS A 304 -10.14 -14.59 -32.14
C LYS A 304 -9.41 -15.63 -31.27
N THR A 305 -8.16 -15.36 -30.92
CA THR A 305 -7.34 -16.26 -30.11
C THR A 305 -7.85 -16.33 -28.67
N ALA A 306 -8.26 -15.19 -28.11
CA ALA A 306 -8.88 -15.12 -26.79
C ALA A 306 -10.22 -15.86 -26.73
N ASN A 307 -11.11 -15.63 -27.71
CA ASN A 307 -12.35 -16.41 -27.89
C ASN A 307 -12.10 -17.92 -27.95
N THR A 308 -11.03 -18.34 -28.64
CA THR A 308 -10.68 -19.77 -28.74
C THR A 308 -10.26 -20.35 -27.39
N GLU A 309 -9.60 -19.55 -26.54
CA GLU A 309 -9.23 -19.97 -25.19
C GLU A 309 -10.46 -20.06 -24.28
N LEU A 310 -11.35 -19.06 -24.33
CA LEU A 310 -12.59 -19.01 -23.55
C LEU A 310 -13.68 -19.99 -24.04
N THR A 311 -13.46 -20.67 -25.15
CA THR A 311 -14.31 -21.78 -25.62
C THR A 311 -13.61 -23.13 -25.53
N SER A 312 -12.41 -23.17 -24.95
CA SER A 312 -11.62 -24.39 -24.79
C SER A 312 -12.12 -25.25 -23.63
N VAL A 313 -11.58 -26.47 -23.52
CA VAL A 313 -11.85 -27.39 -22.40
C VAL A 313 -11.35 -26.87 -21.03
N ARG A 314 -10.55 -25.80 -21.02
CA ARG A 314 -10.05 -25.18 -19.79
C ARG A 314 -11.02 -24.14 -19.22
N MET A 315 -11.91 -23.59 -20.05
CA MET A 315 -12.96 -22.68 -19.61
C MET A 315 -13.88 -23.38 -18.61
N ARG A 316 -14.34 -22.61 -17.63
CA ARG A 316 -15.29 -23.03 -16.61
C ARG A 316 -16.68 -22.51 -16.96
N PRO A 317 -17.68 -23.39 -17.16
CA PRO A 317 -19.03 -22.96 -17.55
C PRO A 317 -19.75 -22.08 -16.53
N ALA A 318 -19.37 -22.16 -15.25
CA ALA A 318 -19.96 -21.38 -14.17
C ALA A 318 -19.21 -20.06 -13.91
N ALA A 319 -18.13 -19.79 -14.65
CA ALA A 319 -17.38 -18.55 -14.53
C ALA A 319 -17.89 -17.49 -15.50
N ALA A 320 -17.77 -16.22 -15.13
CA ALA A 320 -17.90 -15.14 -16.09
C ALA A 320 -16.71 -15.17 -17.07
N HIS A 321 -16.96 -14.95 -18.37
CA HIS A 321 -15.92 -14.98 -19.40
C HIS A 321 -15.60 -13.56 -19.85
N VAL A 322 -14.35 -13.16 -19.65
CA VAL A 322 -13.92 -11.77 -19.81
C VAL A 322 -12.67 -11.66 -20.66
N GLU A 323 -12.64 -10.70 -21.57
CA GLU A 323 -11.43 -10.27 -22.27
C GLU A 323 -11.11 -8.82 -21.90
N ILE A 324 -9.83 -8.52 -21.67
CA ILE A 324 -9.36 -7.14 -21.48
C ILE A 324 -8.36 -6.83 -22.58
N LEU A 325 -8.77 -6.02 -23.55
CA LEU A 325 -7.99 -5.63 -24.70
C LEU A 325 -7.33 -4.26 -24.47
N LEU A 326 -6.00 -4.23 -24.41
CA LEU A 326 -5.20 -3.00 -24.37
C LEU A 326 -4.48 -2.78 -25.70
N THR A 327 -4.62 -1.60 -26.29
CA THR A 327 -3.90 -1.20 -27.52
C THR A 327 -3.62 0.30 -27.57
N ASP A 328 -2.49 0.68 -28.18
CA ASP A 328 -2.13 2.08 -28.46
C ASP A 328 -2.21 2.44 -29.95
N GLY A 329 -2.74 1.51 -30.76
CA GLY A 329 -2.70 1.57 -32.22
C GLY A 329 -4.04 1.30 -32.89
N LYS A 330 -3.98 1.25 -34.23
CA LYS A 330 -5.12 0.98 -35.11
C LYS A 330 -4.94 -0.36 -35.82
N ALA A 331 -6.04 -1.07 -36.06
CA ALA A 331 -6.02 -2.36 -36.74
C ALA A 331 -5.45 -2.21 -38.17
N ASN A 332 -4.34 -2.89 -38.45
CA ASN A 332 -3.65 -2.85 -39.74
C ASN A 332 -3.05 -4.20 -40.16
N LYS A 333 -3.42 -5.25 -39.43
CA LYS A 333 -3.24 -6.66 -39.71
C LYS A 333 -4.53 -7.42 -39.31
N PRO A 334 -4.81 -8.58 -39.92
CA PRO A 334 -3.92 -9.35 -40.80
C PRO A 334 -3.87 -8.92 -42.27
N PHE A 335 -4.91 -8.23 -42.78
CA PHE A 335 -5.06 -7.94 -44.21
C PHE A 335 -4.29 -6.69 -44.65
N GLY A 336 -4.17 -5.70 -43.77
CA GLY A 336 -3.50 -4.44 -44.05
C GLY A 336 -1.99 -4.58 -44.23
N PRO A 337 -1.32 -3.51 -44.69
CA PRO A 337 0.11 -3.52 -44.96
C PRO A 337 0.97 -3.46 -43.68
N GLY A 338 0.36 -3.34 -42.48
CA GLY A 338 1.06 -3.21 -41.21
C GLY A 338 1.40 -1.77 -40.79
N TYR A 339 0.78 -0.77 -41.44
CA TYR A 339 0.85 0.64 -41.06
C TYR A 339 -0.50 1.32 -41.33
N GLY A 340 -0.75 2.44 -40.63
CA GLY A 340 -2.04 3.14 -40.69
C GLY A 340 -3.17 2.30 -40.10
N GLU A 341 -4.38 2.50 -40.63
CA GLU A 341 -5.55 1.69 -40.33
C GLU A 341 -6.12 1.10 -41.62
N TYR A 342 -6.59 -0.14 -41.58
CA TYR A 342 -7.16 -0.80 -42.73
C TYR A 342 -8.59 -1.25 -42.45
N ALA A 343 -9.53 -0.79 -43.28
CA ALA A 343 -10.96 -0.99 -43.04
C ALA A 343 -11.37 -2.47 -42.90
N ALA A 344 -10.75 -3.37 -43.67
CA ALA A 344 -11.03 -4.80 -43.56
C ALA A 344 -10.57 -5.40 -42.22
N ASP A 345 -9.49 -4.88 -41.63
CA ASP A 345 -9.00 -5.32 -40.32
C ASP A 345 -9.90 -4.81 -39.19
N VAL A 346 -10.41 -3.59 -39.32
CA VAL A 346 -11.43 -3.01 -38.42
C VAL A 346 -12.70 -3.85 -38.44
N THR A 347 -13.25 -4.13 -39.63
CA THR A 347 -14.43 -5.00 -39.78
C THR A 347 -14.16 -6.40 -39.25
N TYR A 348 -12.96 -6.93 -39.44
CA TYR A 348 -12.58 -8.24 -38.93
C TYR A 348 -12.55 -8.27 -37.40
N ALA A 349 -11.96 -7.26 -36.74
CA ALA A 349 -11.97 -7.15 -35.28
C ALA A 349 -13.40 -7.08 -34.71
N ILE A 350 -14.27 -6.25 -35.30
CA ILE A 350 -15.69 -6.15 -34.93
C ILE A 350 -16.40 -7.50 -35.07
N ASN A 351 -16.15 -8.23 -36.16
CA ASN A 351 -16.75 -9.55 -36.35
C ASN A 351 -16.27 -10.59 -35.31
N ARG A 352 -15.01 -10.51 -34.85
CA ARG A 352 -14.50 -11.39 -33.79
C ARG A 352 -15.06 -11.02 -32.41
N ALA A 353 -15.29 -9.73 -32.15
CA ALA A 353 -16.02 -9.29 -30.97
C ALA A 353 -17.49 -9.74 -31.00
N GLN A 354 -18.13 -9.76 -32.17
CA GLN A 354 -19.49 -10.32 -32.32
C GLN A 354 -19.52 -11.82 -32.00
N ASP A 355 -18.48 -12.57 -32.40
CA ASP A 355 -18.36 -13.98 -32.01
C ASP A 355 -18.22 -14.13 -30.48
N ALA A 356 -17.48 -13.24 -29.83
CA ALA A 356 -17.36 -13.18 -28.37
C ALA A 356 -18.72 -12.92 -27.70
N ALA A 357 -19.46 -11.92 -28.18
CA ALA A 357 -20.80 -11.60 -27.68
C ALA A 357 -21.78 -12.79 -27.83
N ASN A 358 -21.72 -13.49 -28.97
CA ASN A 358 -22.53 -14.69 -29.21
C ASN A 358 -22.18 -15.84 -28.24
N ALA A 359 -20.95 -15.85 -27.74
CA ALA A 359 -20.47 -16.80 -26.72
C ALA A 359 -20.63 -16.28 -25.28
N SER A 360 -21.35 -15.16 -25.08
CA SER A 360 -21.53 -14.52 -23.77
C SER A 360 -20.22 -14.11 -23.09
N THR A 361 -19.20 -13.79 -23.89
CA THR A 361 -17.94 -13.20 -23.43
C THR A 361 -18.01 -11.68 -23.45
N THR A 362 -17.65 -11.04 -22.34
CA THR A 362 -17.59 -9.59 -22.20
C THR A 362 -16.19 -9.07 -22.51
N ILE A 363 -16.08 -8.06 -23.37
CA ILE A 363 -14.78 -7.46 -23.74
C ILE A 363 -14.70 -6.04 -23.19
N PHE A 364 -13.74 -5.80 -22.30
CA PHE A 364 -13.30 -4.46 -21.93
C PHE A 364 -12.21 -4.01 -22.90
N THR A 365 -12.27 -2.76 -23.34
CA THR A 365 -11.27 -2.21 -24.25
C THR A 365 -10.61 -0.99 -23.63
N ILE A 366 -9.28 -0.91 -23.71
CA ILE A 366 -8.45 0.18 -23.21
C ILE A 366 -7.69 0.76 -24.40
N GLY A 367 -8.01 2.01 -24.75
CA GLY A 367 -7.29 2.77 -25.77
C GLY A 367 -6.23 3.65 -25.13
N LEU A 368 -4.95 3.34 -25.35
CA LEU A 368 -3.80 4.09 -24.83
C LEU A 368 -3.33 5.16 -25.81
N GLY A 369 -3.34 6.42 -25.37
CA GLY A 369 -2.95 7.57 -26.17
C GLY A 369 -3.94 7.90 -27.29
N SER A 370 -3.58 8.89 -28.11
CA SER A 370 -4.49 9.46 -29.12
C SER A 370 -4.53 8.72 -30.46
N ASN A 371 -3.65 7.75 -30.70
CA ASN A 371 -3.50 7.07 -31.99
C ASN A 371 -4.26 5.73 -32.08
N VAL A 372 -5.42 5.66 -31.42
CA VAL A 372 -6.31 4.51 -31.45
C VAL A 372 -7.54 4.78 -32.31
N ASN A 373 -8.27 3.74 -32.69
CA ASN A 373 -9.63 3.88 -33.22
C ASN A 373 -10.63 3.70 -32.07
N SER A 374 -10.90 4.79 -31.36
CA SER A 374 -11.82 4.79 -30.22
C SER A 374 -13.24 4.36 -30.60
N THR A 375 -13.72 4.70 -31.79
CA THR A 375 -15.04 4.26 -32.28
C THR A 375 -15.12 2.74 -32.38
N MET A 376 -14.10 2.09 -32.95
CA MET A 376 -14.05 0.63 -33.05
C MET A 376 -13.95 -0.01 -31.65
N LEU A 377 -13.09 0.51 -30.78
CA LEU A 377 -12.91 -0.04 -29.42
C LEU A 377 -14.19 0.11 -28.57
N GLN A 378 -14.88 1.24 -28.66
CA GLN A 378 -16.19 1.46 -28.04
C GLN A 378 -17.24 0.51 -28.59
N GLN A 379 -17.26 0.29 -29.91
CA GLN A 379 -18.20 -0.63 -30.53
C GLN A 379 -17.96 -2.07 -30.05
N ILE A 380 -16.71 -2.51 -29.95
CA ILE A 380 -16.34 -3.83 -29.44
C ILE A 380 -16.83 -4.01 -27.99
N ALA A 381 -16.54 -3.03 -27.13
CA ALA A 381 -16.91 -3.10 -25.72
C ALA A 381 -18.43 -3.12 -25.52
N THR A 382 -19.13 -2.13 -26.08
CA THR A 382 -20.59 -2.01 -25.91
C THR A 382 -21.34 -3.22 -26.46
N MET A 383 -20.91 -3.80 -27.59
CA MET A 383 -21.56 -4.97 -28.19
C MET A 383 -21.49 -6.22 -27.30
N THR A 384 -20.44 -6.33 -26.49
CA THR A 384 -20.17 -7.49 -25.62
C THR A 384 -20.62 -7.26 -24.17
N GLY A 385 -21.23 -6.10 -23.89
CA GLY A 385 -21.65 -5.69 -22.55
C GLY A 385 -20.52 -5.10 -21.68
N GLY A 386 -19.33 -4.89 -22.25
CA GLY A 386 -18.20 -4.29 -21.56
C GLY A 386 -18.16 -2.77 -21.68
N GLN A 387 -17.12 -2.17 -21.09
CA GLN A 387 -16.86 -0.73 -21.13
C GLN A 387 -15.57 -0.41 -21.89
N TYR A 388 -15.58 0.74 -22.57
CA TYR A 388 -14.37 1.31 -23.18
C TYR A 388 -13.75 2.34 -22.25
N TYR A 389 -12.46 2.22 -22.02
CA TYR A 389 -11.65 3.14 -21.25
C TYR A 389 -10.66 3.86 -22.15
N PHE A 390 -10.71 5.19 -22.12
CA PHE A 390 -9.70 6.02 -22.75
C PHE A 390 -8.61 6.36 -21.73
N SER A 391 -7.37 6.08 -22.09
CA SER A 391 -6.18 6.36 -21.28
C SER A 391 -5.30 7.37 -22.02
N PRO A 392 -5.34 8.67 -21.65
CA PRO A 392 -4.47 9.67 -22.28
C PRO A 392 -2.99 9.37 -22.08
N SER A 393 -2.64 8.78 -20.92
CA SER A 393 -1.26 8.44 -20.55
C SER A 393 -1.18 7.03 -19.95
N SER A 394 -0.02 6.39 -20.08
CA SER A 394 0.17 5.04 -19.56
C SER A 394 0.15 4.96 -18.02
N GLY A 395 0.30 6.09 -17.33
CA GLY A 395 0.14 6.19 -15.86
C GLY A 395 -1.29 5.91 -15.38
N ASP A 396 -2.30 6.08 -16.25
CA ASP A 396 -3.70 5.86 -15.91
C ASP A 396 -4.09 4.36 -15.96
N LEU A 397 -3.24 3.51 -16.54
CA LEU A 397 -3.56 2.10 -16.79
C LEU A 397 -3.83 1.33 -15.50
N ALA A 398 -3.06 1.57 -14.43
CA ALA A 398 -3.26 0.89 -13.15
C ALA A 398 -4.67 1.15 -12.59
N ALA A 399 -5.11 2.42 -12.59
CA ALA A 399 -6.43 2.79 -12.12
C ALA A 399 -7.55 2.15 -12.98
N ILE A 400 -7.39 2.14 -14.30
CA ILE A 400 -8.35 1.51 -15.22
C ILE A 400 -8.48 0.01 -14.96
N TYR A 401 -7.36 -0.70 -14.83
CA TYR A 401 -7.37 -2.13 -14.51
C TYR A 401 -8.02 -2.41 -13.15
N ASN A 402 -7.79 -1.55 -12.14
CA ASN A 402 -8.46 -1.67 -10.85
C ASN A 402 -9.98 -1.47 -10.97
N THR A 403 -10.44 -0.46 -11.73
CA THR A 403 -11.88 -0.28 -11.99
C THR A 403 -12.48 -1.50 -12.69
N ILE A 404 -11.80 -2.07 -13.68
CA ILE A 404 -12.27 -3.28 -14.35
C ILE A 404 -12.37 -4.42 -13.35
N ALA A 405 -11.34 -4.64 -12.52
CA ALA A 405 -11.32 -5.72 -11.53
C ALA A 405 -12.54 -5.68 -10.59
N GLY A 406 -12.92 -4.51 -10.07
CA GLY A 406 -14.11 -4.44 -9.22
C GLY A 406 -15.43 -4.54 -9.99
N GLN A 407 -15.49 -4.21 -11.29
CA GLN A 407 -16.68 -4.50 -12.11
C GLN A 407 -16.89 -6.00 -12.35
N LEU A 408 -15.82 -6.80 -12.29
CA LEU A 408 -15.93 -8.26 -12.35
C LEU A 408 -16.53 -8.86 -11.07
N CYS A 409 -16.76 -8.03 -10.06
CA CYS A 409 -17.29 -8.41 -8.76
C CYS A 409 -18.76 -8.02 -8.52
N GLU A 410 -19.42 -7.39 -9.49
CA GLU A 410 -20.83 -6.98 -9.39
C GLU A 410 -21.83 -8.01 -9.91
#